data_AF-A0A667Z2N4-F1
#
_entry.id   AF-A0A667Z2N4-F1
#
_cell.length_a   1.000
_cell.length_b   1.000
_cell.length_c   1.000
_cell.angle_alpha   90.00
_cell.angle_beta   90.00
_cell.angle_gamma   90.00
#
_symmetry.space_group_name_H-M   'P 1'
#
loop_
_entity.id
_entity.type
_entity.pdbx_description
1 polymer ?
#
loop_
_entity_poly.entity_id
_entity_poly.type
_entity_poly.pdbx_seq_one_letter_code
_entity_poly.pdbx_strand_id
1 'polypeptide(L)'
;LGRVVVVGELLAQYNITHILSIHDTAAPILEGMTYLCISAADHSKQNLVQYFRDSIAFIHESRMKGEGVLVHCVAGVSRSVTLVVAYIMTVTGRGWVESLAAVRAARPCAGPNLGFLRQLEEFENTELTQYREWWMEQYGKNSFNDDEEIVALLTRKSLGNAMASSITSPLATRGT
;
A
#
# COMPACT_ATOMS: atom_id res chain seq x y z
N LEU A 1 26.82 12.01 8.64
CA LEU A 1 26.22 11.77 7.31
C LEU A 1 25.81 10.30 7.25
N GLY A 2 24.71 9.92 7.92
CA GLY A 2 24.30 8.52 8.04
C GLY A 2 23.58 8.06 6.77
N ARG A 3 24.28 7.29 5.94
CA ARG A 3 23.78 6.52 4.78
C ARG A 3 22.93 7.33 3.78
N VAL A 4 23.59 8.06 2.90
CA VAL A 4 23.01 8.41 1.59
C VAL A 4 22.97 7.12 0.79
N VAL A 5 21.79 6.50 0.67
CA VAL A 5 21.57 5.34 -0.19
C VAL A 5 20.97 5.83 -1.49
N VAL A 6 21.60 5.49 -2.61
CA VAL A 6 21.09 5.89 -3.93
C VAL A 6 19.88 5.02 -4.26
N VAL A 7 18.91 5.59 -4.98
CA VAL A 7 17.66 4.87 -5.36
C VAL A 7 17.97 3.52 -6.01
N GLY A 8 18.99 3.44 -6.89
CA GLY A 8 19.40 2.19 -7.51
C GLY A 8 19.85 1.10 -6.53
N GLU A 9 20.57 1.46 -5.45
CA GLU A 9 21.01 0.51 -4.42
C GLU A 9 19.82 -0.01 -3.61
N LEU A 10 18.83 0.84 -3.31
CA LEU A 10 17.59 0.41 -2.64
C LEU A 10 16.78 -0.53 -3.54
N LEU A 11 16.66 -0.22 -4.83
CA LEU A 11 15.94 -1.08 -5.77
C LEU A 11 16.58 -2.47 -5.83
N ALA A 12 17.91 -2.56 -5.96
CA ALA A 12 18.63 -3.82 -5.95
C ALA A 12 18.50 -4.57 -4.61
N GLN A 13 18.63 -3.85 -3.48
CA GLN A 13 18.51 -4.44 -2.14
C GLN A 13 17.17 -5.13 -1.91
N TYR A 14 16.09 -4.58 -2.46
CA TYR A 14 14.73 -5.12 -2.32
C TYR A 14 14.27 -5.96 -3.53
N ASN A 15 15.20 -6.35 -4.42
CA ASN A 15 14.91 -7.10 -5.64
C ASN A 15 13.77 -6.46 -6.47
N ILE A 16 13.74 -5.12 -6.54
CA ILE A 16 12.73 -4.40 -7.31
C ILE A 16 13.06 -4.49 -8.79
N THR A 17 12.16 -5.12 -9.55
CA THR A 17 12.22 -5.22 -11.02
C THR A 17 11.01 -4.57 -11.69
N HIS A 18 9.93 -4.36 -10.93
CA HIS A 18 8.68 -3.76 -11.40
C HIS A 18 8.41 -2.42 -10.70
N ILE A 19 7.98 -1.42 -11.46
CA ILE A 19 7.64 -0.09 -10.94
C ILE A 19 6.24 0.31 -11.41
N LEU A 20 5.31 0.45 -10.46
CA LEU A 20 4.02 1.08 -10.68
C LEU A 20 4.14 2.56 -10.33
N SER A 21 4.15 3.41 -11.34
CA SER A 21 4.28 4.86 -11.21
C SER A 21 2.92 5.53 -11.42
N ILE A 22 2.41 6.23 -10.41
CA ILE A 22 1.14 6.96 -10.49
C ILE A 22 1.30 8.44 -10.11
N HIS A 23 1.47 9.28 -11.12
CA HIS A 23 1.47 10.74 -11.01
C HIS A 23 1.25 11.39 -12.37
N ASP A 24 1.04 12.71 -12.39
CA ASP A 24 0.62 13.50 -13.56
C ASP A 24 1.51 13.27 -14.81
N THR A 25 2.80 13.03 -14.60
CA THR A 25 3.83 12.83 -15.64
C THR A 25 4.49 11.45 -15.56
N ALA A 26 3.78 10.43 -15.08
CA ALA A 26 4.34 9.07 -14.94
C ALA A 26 4.87 8.55 -16.29
N ALA A 27 6.14 8.17 -16.30
CA ALA A 27 6.82 7.61 -17.47
C ALA A 27 7.95 6.66 -17.00
N PRO A 28 8.37 5.70 -17.85
CA PRO A 28 9.56 4.91 -17.59
C PRO A 28 10.80 5.81 -17.51
N ILE A 29 11.63 5.61 -16.48
CA ILE A 29 12.83 6.44 -16.24
C ILE A 29 14.11 5.63 -16.02
N LEU A 30 14.01 4.38 -15.56
CA LEU A 30 15.14 3.48 -15.33
C LEU A 30 15.14 2.38 -16.38
N GLU A 31 16.31 2.07 -16.92
CA GLU A 31 16.49 0.92 -17.81
C GLU A 31 16.40 -0.39 -17.02
N GLY A 32 16.01 -1.48 -17.70
CA GLY A 32 15.93 -2.82 -17.10
C GLY A 32 14.78 -3.03 -16.11
N MET A 33 13.86 -2.05 -15.98
CA MET A 33 12.67 -2.15 -15.14
C MET A 33 11.42 -2.33 -15.98
N THR A 34 10.48 -3.14 -15.50
CA THR A 34 9.13 -3.23 -16.07
C THR A 34 8.23 -2.17 -15.44
N TYR A 35 7.51 -1.39 -16.26
CA TYR A 35 6.69 -0.28 -15.78
C TYR A 35 5.20 -0.47 -16.02
N LEU A 36 4.41 -0.05 -15.04
CA LEU A 36 3.01 0.37 -15.22
C LEU A 36 2.93 1.86 -14.87
N CYS A 37 2.72 2.72 -15.88
CA CYS A 37 2.64 4.17 -15.71
C CYS A 37 1.20 4.65 -15.83
N ILE A 38 0.68 5.27 -14.77
CA ILE A 38 -0.68 5.81 -14.71
C ILE A 38 -0.59 7.33 -14.51
N SER A 39 -1.06 8.08 -15.50
CA SER A 39 -1.22 9.53 -15.36
C SER A 39 -2.50 9.83 -14.56
N ALA A 40 -2.33 10.30 -13.33
CA ALA A 40 -3.44 10.63 -12.44
C ALA A 40 -3.06 11.73 -11.44
N ALA A 41 -3.95 12.71 -11.28
CA ALA A 41 -3.79 13.81 -10.32
C ALA A 41 -4.11 13.37 -8.88
N ASP A 42 -3.48 13.98 -7.88
CA ASP A 42 -3.85 13.79 -6.46
C ASP A 42 -5.01 14.70 -6.06
N HIS A 43 -6.15 14.50 -6.73
CA HIS A 43 -7.34 15.30 -6.53
C HIS A 43 -8.52 14.41 -6.17
N SER A 44 -9.40 14.88 -5.29
CA SER A 44 -10.53 14.08 -4.78
C SER A 44 -11.54 13.61 -5.85
N LYS A 45 -11.54 14.28 -7.00
CA LYS A 45 -12.37 13.93 -8.17
C LYS A 45 -11.68 12.98 -9.17
N GLN A 46 -10.39 12.70 -9.02
CA GLN A 46 -9.69 11.76 -9.90
C GLN A 46 -10.24 10.36 -9.65
N ASN A 47 -10.74 9.68 -10.68
CA ASN A 47 -11.17 8.28 -10.57
C ASN A 47 -9.93 7.37 -10.60
N LEU A 48 -9.66 6.67 -9.50
CA LEU A 48 -8.61 5.66 -9.40
C LEU A 48 -9.13 4.22 -9.50
N VAL A 49 -10.42 3.99 -9.27
CA VAL A 49 -11.05 2.65 -9.35
C VAL A 49 -10.84 2.02 -10.72
N GLN A 50 -10.91 2.83 -11.79
CA GLN A 50 -10.66 2.39 -13.17
C GLN A 50 -9.27 1.75 -13.37
N TYR A 51 -8.32 1.99 -12.47
CA TYR A 51 -6.95 1.45 -12.55
C TYR A 51 -6.70 0.30 -11.58
N PHE A 52 -7.67 -0.08 -10.74
CA PHE A 52 -7.46 -1.09 -9.71
C PHE A 52 -7.10 -2.44 -10.33
N ARG A 53 -7.84 -2.89 -11.35
CA ARG A 53 -7.62 -4.21 -11.94
C ARG A 53 -6.19 -4.38 -12.49
N ASP A 54 -5.74 -3.45 -13.31
CA ASP A 54 -4.40 -3.48 -13.91
C ASP A 54 -3.31 -3.35 -12.84
N SER A 55 -3.52 -2.47 -11.84
CA SER A 55 -2.59 -2.29 -10.72
C SER A 55 -2.46 -3.56 -9.88
N ILE A 56 -3.58 -4.23 -9.61
CA ILE A 56 -3.63 -5.47 -8.83
C ILE A 56 -2.91 -6.59 -9.57
N ALA A 57 -3.21 -6.79 -10.85
CA ALA A 57 -2.55 -7.79 -11.69
C ALA A 57 -1.02 -7.54 -11.74
N PHE A 58 -0.61 -6.30 -12.01
CA PHE A 58 0.81 -5.92 -12.09
C PHE A 58 1.58 -6.21 -10.79
N ILE A 59 1.01 -5.85 -9.64
CA ILE A 59 1.61 -6.12 -8.33
C ILE A 59 1.66 -7.64 -8.09
N HIS A 60 0.57 -8.35 -8.35
CA HIS A 60 0.46 -9.76 -8.04
C HIS A 60 1.40 -10.62 -8.89
N GLU A 61 1.47 -10.36 -10.19
CA GLU A 61 2.30 -11.11 -11.13
C GLU A 61 3.79 -10.94 -10.86
N SER A 62 4.23 -9.74 -10.45
CA SER A 62 5.60 -9.53 -9.97
C SER A 62 5.88 -10.43 -8.76
N ARG A 63 4.99 -10.42 -7.77
CA ARG A 63 5.15 -11.22 -6.55
C ARG A 63 5.21 -12.72 -6.85
N MET A 64 4.37 -13.21 -7.77
CA MET A 64 4.33 -14.62 -8.19
C MET A 64 5.64 -15.08 -8.86
N LYS A 65 6.39 -14.16 -9.47
CA LYS A 65 7.74 -14.43 -10.02
C LYS A 65 8.83 -14.41 -8.95
N GLY A 66 8.50 -14.11 -7.69
CA GLY A 66 9.49 -13.87 -6.63
C GLY A 66 10.19 -12.51 -6.78
N GLU A 67 9.60 -11.59 -7.53
CA GLU A 67 10.18 -10.29 -7.86
C GLU A 67 9.50 -9.16 -7.08
N GLY A 68 10.29 -8.15 -6.71
CA GLY A 68 9.82 -6.98 -5.97
C GLY A 68 9.17 -5.93 -6.88
N VAL A 69 8.13 -5.28 -6.33
CA VAL A 69 7.42 -4.17 -6.98
C VAL A 69 7.45 -2.90 -6.12
N LEU A 70 7.82 -1.78 -6.73
CA LEU A 70 7.71 -0.45 -6.12
C LEU A 70 6.47 0.24 -6.66
N VAL A 71 5.51 0.56 -5.78
CA VAL A 71 4.36 1.41 -6.10
C VAL A 71 4.60 2.81 -5.56
N HIS A 72 4.74 3.81 -6.44
CA HIS A 72 5.06 5.18 -6.03
C HIS A 72 4.17 6.23 -6.70
N CYS A 73 4.02 7.35 -6.00
CA CYS A 73 3.50 8.61 -6.56
C CYS A 73 4.52 9.73 -6.26
N VAL A 74 4.09 10.99 -6.20
CA VAL A 74 4.99 12.11 -5.87
C VAL A 74 5.47 12.04 -4.41
N ALA A 75 4.55 11.92 -3.45
CA ALA A 75 4.87 11.92 -2.01
C ALA A 75 4.85 10.52 -1.37
N GLY A 76 4.33 9.52 -2.07
CA GLY A 76 4.05 8.20 -1.50
C GLY A 76 3.05 8.26 -0.34
N VAL A 77 2.07 9.16 -0.40
CA VAL A 77 1.09 9.43 0.68
C VAL A 77 -0.32 9.01 0.28
N SER A 78 -0.77 9.37 -0.92
CA SER A 78 -2.17 9.28 -1.33
C SER A 78 -2.38 8.32 -2.51
N ARG A 79 -2.18 8.74 -3.76
CA ARG A 79 -2.40 7.91 -4.99
C ARG A 79 -1.84 6.49 -4.91
N SER A 80 -0.55 6.34 -4.65
CA SER A 80 0.10 5.03 -4.57
C SER A 80 -0.42 4.19 -3.41
N VAL A 81 -0.72 4.83 -2.27
CA VAL A 81 -1.30 4.15 -1.11
C VAL A 81 -2.69 3.62 -1.45
N THR A 82 -3.51 4.37 -2.18
CA THR A 82 -4.84 3.91 -2.62
C THR A 82 -4.75 2.62 -3.43
N LEU A 83 -3.83 2.53 -4.40
CA LEU A 83 -3.65 1.32 -5.20
C LEU A 83 -3.16 0.13 -4.36
N VAL A 84 -2.23 0.36 -3.43
CA VAL A 84 -1.75 -0.69 -2.51
C VAL A 84 -2.86 -1.17 -1.59
N VAL A 85 -3.71 -0.27 -1.09
CA VAL A 85 -4.86 -0.64 -0.24
C VAL A 85 -5.85 -1.49 -1.03
N ALA A 86 -6.21 -1.10 -2.26
CA ALA A 86 -7.08 -1.90 -3.12
C ALA A 86 -6.50 -3.31 -3.41
N TYR A 87 -5.19 -3.40 -3.62
CA TYR A 87 -4.49 -4.68 -3.75
C TYR A 87 -4.63 -5.55 -2.48
N ILE A 88 -4.32 -5.00 -1.31
CA ILE A 88 -4.44 -5.72 -0.04
C ILE A 88 -5.86 -6.21 0.19
N MET A 89 -6.87 -5.35 -0.05
CA MET A 89 -8.29 -5.74 0.09
C MET A 89 -8.65 -6.94 -0.80
N THR A 90 -8.10 -6.98 -2.01
CA THR A 90 -8.39 -8.01 -3.01
C THR A 90 -7.75 -9.35 -2.68
N VAL A 91 -6.49 -9.36 -2.23
CA VAL A 91 -5.76 -10.62 -1.96
C VAL A 91 -5.96 -11.17 -0.54
N THR A 92 -6.75 -10.47 0.28
CA THR A 92 -7.07 -10.85 1.67
C THR A 92 -8.57 -10.79 1.94
N GLY A 93 -8.99 -11.21 3.14
CA GLY A 93 -10.38 -11.07 3.60
C GLY A 93 -10.78 -9.67 4.12
N ARG A 94 -9.91 -8.66 4.02
CA ARG A 94 -10.04 -7.39 4.77
C ARG A 94 -10.68 -6.26 3.98
N GLY A 95 -11.35 -5.37 4.72
CA GLY A 95 -11.89 -4.11 4.21
C GLY A 95 -10.83 -3.01 4.08
N TRP A 96 -11.22 -1.84 3.58
CA TRP A 96 -10.32 -0.73 3.32
C TRP A 96 -9.71 -0.16 4.60
N VAL A 97 -10.46 -0.14 5.71
CA VAL A 97 -10.01 0.42 7.00
C VAL A 97 -8.82 -0.36 7.54
N GLU A 98 -8.95 -1.68 7.63
CA GLU A 98 -7.88 -2.57 8.12
C GLU A 98 -6.69 -2.59 7.16
N SER A 99 -6.96 -2.62 5.86
CA SER A 99 -5.92 -2.58 4.82
C SER A 99 -5.10 -1.29 4.89
N LEU A 100 -5.76 -0.13 5.02
CA LEU A 100 -5.07 1.15 5.22
C LEU A 100 -4.32 1.21 6.56
N ALA A 101 -4.88 0.63 7.63
CA ALA A 101 -4.20 0.55 8.92
C ALA A 101 -2.90 -0.27 8.83
N ALA A 102 -2.90 -1.37 8.07
CA ALA A 102 -1.73 -2.18 7.80
C ALA A 102 -0.67 -1.40 7.01
N VAL A 103 -1.07 -0.70 5.94
CA VAL A 103 -0.15 0.18 5.20
C VAL A 103 0.44 1.26 6.12
N ARG A 104 -0.37 1.87 6.98
CA ARG A 104 0.10 2.86 7.99
C ARG A 104 0.99 2.27 9.07
N ALA A 105 0.99 0.95 9.28
CA ALA A 105 1.92 0.31 10.22
C ALA A 105 3.32 0.21 9.61
N ALA A 106 3.43 -0.05 8.30
CA ALA A 106 4.70 -0.04 7.58
C ALA A 106 5.14 1.37 7.15
N ARG A 107 4.20 2.25 6.84
CA ARG A 107 4.44 3.61 6.31
C ARG A 107 3.56 4.65 7.02
N PRO A 108 4.01 5.24 8.15
CA PRO A 108 3.19 6.11 8.98
C PRO A 108 2.57 7.32 8.28
N CYS A 109 3.20 7.85 7.22
CA CYS A 109 2.68 8.98 6.44
C CYS A 109 1.57 8.61 5.45
N ALA A 110 1.20 7.33 5.32
CA ALA A 110 0.14 6.89 4.42
C ALA A 110 -1.21 7.54 4.78
N GLY A 111 -1.80 8.23 3.82
CA GLY A 111 -3.02 9.00 3.99
C GLY A 111 -3.63 9.40 2.64
N PRO A 112 -4.43 8.51 2.01
CA PRO A 112 -5.23 8.86 0.85
C PRO A 112 -6.07 10.10 1.11
N ASN A 113 -6.25 10.93 0.07
CA ASN A 113 -7.19 12.04 0.16
C ASN A 113 -8.63 11.53 0.35
N LEU A 114 -9.52 12.40 0.81
CA LEU A 114 -10.90 12.01 1.16
C LEU A 114 -11.70 11.42 -0.02
N GLY A 115 -11.44 11.87 -1.25
CA GLY A 115 -12.09 11.31 -2.44
C GLY A 115 -11.66 9.87 -2.70
N PHE A 116 -10.38 9.56 -2.49
CA PHE A 116 -9.87 8.20 -2.63
C PHE A 116 -10.32 7.28 -1.50
N LEU A 117 -10.46 7.79 -0.28
CA LEU A 117 -11.06 7.03 0.82
C LEU A 117 -12.51 6.63 0.49
N ARG A 118 -13.31 7.55 -0.04
CA ARG A 118 -14.68 7.26 -0.50
C ARG A 118 -14.70 6.24 -1.64
N GLN A 119 -13.75 6.32 -2.56
CA GLN A 119 -13.63 5.32 -3.64
C GLN A 119 -13.26 3.93 -3.11
N LEU A 120 -12.41 3.83 -2.09
CA LEU A 120 -12.08 2.54 -1.45
C LEU A 120 -13.28 1.96 -0.68
N GLU A 121 -14.04 2.82 0.00
CA GLU A 121 -15.28 2.45 0.67
C GLU A 121 -16.33 1.95 -0.32
N GLU A 122 -16.55 2.68 -1.42
CA GLU A 122 -17.47 2.26 -2.49
C GLU A 122 -17.01 0.96 -3.13
N PHE A 123 -15.71 0.82 -3.40
CA PHE A 123 -15.11 -0.40 -3.94
C PHE A 123 -15.37 -1.60 -3.03
N GLU A 124 -15.18 -1.46 -1.71
CA GLU A 124 -15.51 -2.50 -0.72
C GLU A 124 -16.97 -2.93 -0.80
N ASN A 125 -17.88 -1.96 -0.93
CA ASN A 125 -19.33 -2.21 -0.89
C ASN A 125 -19.90 -2.78 -2.20
N THR A 126 -19.25 -2.54 -3.35
CA THR A 126 -19.87 -2.78 -4.66
C THR A 126 -19.10 -3.72 -5.59
N GLU A 127 -17.76 -3.67 -5.57
CA GLU A 127 -16.93 -4.32 -6.58
C GLU A 127 -15.95 -5.34 -5.98
N LEU A 128 -15.58 -5.23 -4.71
CA LEU A 128 -14.53 -6.03 -4.09
C LEU A 128 -14.77 -7.55 -4.18
N THR A 129 -16.02 -7.99 -3.99
CA THR A 129 -16.36 -9.41 -4.12
C THR A 129 -16.04 -9.94 -5.53
N GLN A 130 -16.41 -9.18 -6.57
CA GLN A 130 -16.13 -9.55 -7.96
C GLN A 130 -14.63 -9.53 -8.25
N TYR A 131 -13.89 -8.59 -7.66
CA TYR A 131 -12.44 -8.55 -7.77
C TYR A 131 -11.77 -9.75 -7.10
N ARG A 132 -12.26 -10.20 -5.94
CA ARG A 132 -11.77 -11.42 -5.27
C ARG A 132 -12.04 -12.66 -6.11
N GLU A 133 -13.25 -12.78 -6.66
CA GLU A 133 -13.63 -13.89 -7.54
C GLU A 133 -12.74 -13.93 -8.79
N TRP A 134 -12.59 -12.79 -9.48
CA TRP A 134 -11.69 -12.66 -10.62
C TRP A 134 -10.26 -13.03 -10.25
N TRP A 135 -9.75 -12.50 -9.14
CA TRP A 135 -8.37 -12.75 -8.71
C TRP A 135 -8.15 -14.24 -8.39
N MET A 136 -9.11 -14.90 -7.72
CA MET A 136 -9.06 -16.34 -7.46
C MET A 136 -9.17 -17.17 -8.74
N GLU A 137 -9.98 -16.75 -9.71
CA GLU A 137 -10.10 -17.45 -10.99
C GLU A 137 -8.79 -17.38 -11.79
N GLN A 138 -8.12 -16.22 -11.79
CA GLN A 138 -6.88 -16.02 -12.54
C GLN A 138 -5.65 -16.65 -11.88
N TYR A 139 -5.51 -16.53 -10.56
CA TYR A 139 -4.27 -16.90 -9.85
C TYR A 139 -4.44 -18.09 -8.91
N GLY A 140 -5.66 -18.59 -8.71
CA GLY A 140 -5.95 -19.72 -7.83
C GLY A 140 -5.90 -19.34 -6.35
N LYS A 141 -5.39 -20.26 -5.53
CA LYS A 141 -5.26 -20.04 -4.08
C LYS A 141 -4.07 -19.14 -3.79
N ASN A 142 -4.26 -18.15 -2.91
CA ASN A 142 -3.16 -17.31 -2.43
C ASN A 142 -2.05 -18.17 -1.80
N SER A 143 -0.86 -18.19 -2.40
CA SER A 143 0.33 -18.86 -1.88
C SER A 143 1.10 -18.00 -0.88
N PHE A 144 0.71 -16.73 -0.71
CA PHE A 144 1.33 -15.81 0.23
C PHE A 144 0.58 -15.78 1.56
N ASN A 145 1.30 -15.49 2.64
CA ASN A 145 0.73 -15.40 3.99
C ASN A 145 0.20 -13.97 4.30
N ASP A 146 -0.46 -13.33 3.32
CA ASP A 146 -0.81 -11.90 3.40
C ASP A 146 -1.66 -11.58 4.64
N ASP A 147 -2.62 -12.44 5.00
CA ASP A 147 -3.45 -12.23 6.18
C ASP A 147 -2.68 -12.28 7.50
N GLU A 148 -1.72 -13.21 7.63
CA GLU A 148 -0.86 -13.34 8.81
C GLU A 148 0.10 -12.15 8.93
N GLU A 149 0.68 -11.70 7.81
CA GLU A 149 1.55 -10.53 7.77
C GLU A 149 0.82 -9.26 8.20
N ILE A 150 -0.44 -9.08 7.77
CA ILE A 150 -1.26 -7.94 8.20
C ILE A 150 -1.54 -8.00 9.70
N VAL A 151 -1.91 -9.17 10.24
CA VAL A 151 -2.08 -9.31 11.70
C VAL A 151 -0.80 -8.92 12.42
N ALA A 152 0.35 -9.45 11.99
CA ALA A 152 1.64 -9.15 12.62
C ALA A 152 1.97 -7.64 12.60
N LEU A 153 1.70 -6.95 11.48
CA LEU A 153 1.90 -5.50 11.36
C LEU A 153 1.00 -4.72 12.33
N LEU A 154 -0.28 -5.07 12.41
CA LEU A 154 -1.24 -4.40 13.29
C LEU A 154 -0.94 -4.65 14.78
N THR A 155 -0.56 -5.87 15.15
CA THR A 155 -0.15 -6.22 16.52
C THR A 155 1.11 -5.45 16.93
N ARG A 156 2.14 -5.39 16.08
CA ARG A 156 3.37 -4.63 16.36
C ARG A 156 3.08 -3.15 16.60
N LYS A 157 2.19 -2.55 15.80
CA LYS A 157 1.78 -1.15 15.96
C LYS A 157 1.02 -0.91 17.27
N SER A 158 0.09 -1.80 17.62
CA SER A 158 -0.65 -1.72 18.88
C SER A 158 0.29 -1.76 20.10
N LEU A 159 1.25 -2.69 20.11
CA LEU A 159 2.27 -2.79 21.16
C LEU A 159 3.16 -1.54 21.24
N GLY A 160 3.58 -1.00 20.08
CA GLY A 160 4.34 0.25 20.02
C GLY A 160 3.59 1.44 20.60
N ASN A 161 2.29 1.56 20.31
CA ASN A 161 1.44 2.61 20.87
C ASN A 161 1.26 2.46 22.38
N ALA A 162 1.04 1.23 22.88
CA ALA A 162 0.92 0.96 24.31
C ALA A 162 2.20 1.34 25.08
N MET A 163 3.37 0.96 24.57
CA MET A 163 4.67 1.35 25.12
C MET A 163 4.91 2.86 25.08
N ALA A 164 4.52 3.55 24.01
CA ALA A 164 4.65 5.01 23.94
C ALA A 164 3.75 5.72 24.98
N SER A 165 2.52 5.22 25.16
CA SER A 165 1.56 5.78 26.12
C SER A 165 1.96 5.60 27.58
N SER A 166 2.68 4.51 27.91
CA SER A 166 3.18 4.27 29.27
C SER A 166 4.40 5.13 29.62
N ILE A 167 5.22 5.51 28.64
CA ILE A 167 6.40 6.38 28.82
C ILE A 167 5.99 7.86 28.97
N THR A 168 4.88 8.29 28.36
CA THR A 168 4.39 9.68 28.48
C THR A 168 3.69 10.02 29.81
N SER A 169 3.75 9.14 30.81
CA SER A 169 3.23 9.43 32.16
C SER A 169 4.36 9.77 33.14
N PRO A 170 4.67 11.05 33.40
CA PRO A 170 5.24 11.40 34.70
C PRO A 170 4.51 12.56 35.43
N LEU A 171 4.26 12.27 36.70
CA LEU A 171 4.16 13.18 37.86
C LEU A 171 2.92 14.08 38.01
N ALA A 172 1.80 13.48 38.44
CA ALA A 172 0.80 14.16 39.26
C ALA A 172 1.00 13.78 40.74
N THR A 173 1.82 14.53 41.47
CA THR A 173 1.90 14.58 42.95
C THR A 173 2.96 15.64 43.25
N ARG A 174 2.82 16.62 44.14
CA ARG A 174 1.88 16.98 45.21
C ARG A 174 2.24 18.45 45.53
N GLY A 175 1.27 19.34 45.74
CA GLY A 175 1.57 20.73 46.06
C GLY A 175 0.42 21.39 46.79
N THR A 176 0.48 21.27 48.13
CA THR A 176 -0.19 22.01 49.22
C THR A 176 -1.70 22.18 49.18
#